data_AF-A0A1S3UZU6-F1
#
_entry.id   AF-A0A1S3UZU6-F1
#
_cell.length_a   1.000
_cell.length_b   1.000
_cell.length_c   1.000
_cell.angle_alpha   90.00
_cell.angle_beta   90.00
_cell.angle_gamma   90.00
#
_symmetry.space_group_name_H-M   'P 1'
#
loop_
_entity.id
_entity.type
_entity.pdbx_description
1 polymer ?
#
loop_
_entity_poly.entity_id
_entity_poly.type
_entity_poly.pdbx_seq_one_letter_code
_entity_poly.pdbx_strand_id
1 'polypeptide(L)'
;MNERRKQEGYPLKWFKAILKANCYHKEGHQAPCAYGGNTYMMMFGIVQIVMSFIPDLHNMVWVSVCAAVMSFAYSFIGLGLGLAKVIENGRIMGSITGIPATNSANKLWLVFQALGDIAFAYPYALLLLEIQDTLKSTPPENQTMKKASMVAIIVITFFYLACGCLGYGAFRNGTPGNILTGFGFYEPYWLVAFANACIILHYANALMSHLWF
;
A
#
# COMPACT_ATOMS: atom_id res chain seq x y z
N MET A 1 11.30 20.47 7.49
CA MET A 1 12.02 19.43 8.28
C MET A 1 11.13 18.27 8.77
N ASN A 2 9.80 18.31 8.62
CA ASN A 2 8.87 17.29 9.16
C ASN A 2 8.37 16.25 8.12
N GLU A 3 8.66 16.44 6.83
CA GLU A 3 8.23 15.54 5.75
C GLU A 3 9.24 14.42 5.44
N ARG A 4 10.55 14.65 5.63
CA ARG A 4 11.58 13.59 5.45
C ARG A 4 11.42 12.43 6.46
N ARG A 5 10.89 12.69 7.66
CA ARG A 5 10.53 11.65 8.64
C ARG A 5 9.30 10.82 8.29
N LYS A 6 8.44 11.27 7.36
CA LYS A 6 7.31 10.43 6.90
C LYS A 6 7.80 9.34 5.94
N GLN A 7 8.79 9.65 5.09
CA GLN A 7 9.33 8.71 4.09
C GLN A 7 10.27 7.63 4.67
N GLU A 8 11.13 7.96 5.64
CA GLU A 8 11.99 6.97 6.33
C GLU A 8 11.23 5.90 7.13
N GLY A 9 9.91 6.06 7.31
CA GLY A 9 9.10 5.23 8.19
C GLY A 9 8.14 4.23 7.51
N TYR A 10 8.07 4.17 6.18
CA TYR A 10 7.09 3.31 5.51
C TYR A 10 7.39 1.80 5.65
N PRO A 11 8.55 1.25 5.23
CA PRO A 11 8.85 -0.17 5.42
C PRO A 11 8.77 -0.59 6.90
N LEU A 12 9.20 0.32 7.78
CA LEU A 12 9.17 0.16 9.24
C LEU A 12 7.78 -0.14 9.82
N LYS A 13 6.73 0.46 9.25
CA LYS A 13 5.35 0.32 9.75
C LYS A 13 4.77 -1.06 9.46
N TRP A 14 5.05 -1.63 8.28
CA TRP A 14 4.53 -2.93 7.86
C TRP A 14 5.20 -4.08 8.63
N PHE A 15 6.53 -4.05 8.77
CA PHE A 15 7.25 -5.02 9.60
C PHE A 15 6.82 -4.97 11.06
N LYS A 16 6.66 -3.76 11.61
CA LYS A 16 6.15 -3.56 12.97
C LYS A 16 4.73 -4.10 13.14
N ALA A 17 3.89 -4.03 12.10
CA ALA A 17 2.56 -4.62 12.10
C ALA A 17 2.62 -6.16 12.17
N ILE A 18 3.50 -6.81 11.41
CA ILE A 18 3.70 -8.27 11.45
C ILE A 18 4.12 -8.73 12.86
N LEU A 19 5.08 -8.05 13.47
CA LEU A 19 5.59 -8.42 14.80
C LEU A 19 4.55 -8.21 15.89
N LYS A 20 3.80 -7.11 15.82
CA LYS A 20 2.67 -6.89 16.73
C LYS A 20 1.63 -7.99 16.57
N ALA A 21 1.28 -8.40 15.35
CA ALA A 21 0.36 -9.50 15.11
C ALA A 21 0.83 -10.79 15.78
N ASN A 22 2.10 -11.15 15.60
CA ASN A 22 2.67 -12.37 16.16
C ASN A 22 2.78 -12.32 17.70
N CYS A 23 3.11 -11.15 18.26
CA CYS A 23 3.19 -10.93 19.71
C CYS A 23 1.83 -11.02 20.38
N TYR A 24 0.80 -10.36 19.83
CA TYR A 24 -0.55 -10.43 20.38
C TYR A 24 -1.16 -11.82 20.26
N HIS A 25 -0.74 -12.62 19.27
CA HIS A 25 -1.11 -14.03 19.17
C HIS A 25 -0.49 -14.88 20.28
N LYS A 26 0.81 -14.66 20.57
CA LYS A 26 1.55 -15.46 21.56
C LYS A 26 1.28 -15.05 23.02
N GLU A 27 1.21 -13.75 23.27
CA GLU A 27 1.16 -13.16 24.62
C GLU A 27 -0.24 -12.64 25.00
N GLY A 28 -1.21 -12.71 24.07
CA GLY A 28 -2.57 -12.22 24.23
C GLY A 28 -2.73 -10.72 23.95
N HIS A 29 -3.97 -10.28 23.69
CA HIS A 29 -4.29 -8.92 23.22
C HIS A 29 -3.94 -7.78 24.20
N GLN A 30 -3.64 -8.07 25.46
CA GLN A 30 -3.30 -7.09 26.49
C GLN A 30 -1.79 -6.94 26.74
N ALA A 31 -0.94 -7.67 26.00
CA ALA A 31 0.50 -7.64 26.21
C ALA A 31 1.14 -6.32 25.71
N PRO A 32 2.14 -5.75 26.41
CA PRO A 32 2.87 -4.57 25.97
C PRO A 32 3.86 -4.92 24.84
N CYS A 33 3.32 -5.15 23.63
CA CYS A 33 4.09 -5.49 22.44
C CYS A 33 4.70 -4.23 21.78
N ALA A 34 5.81 -3.73 22.34
CA ALA A 34 6.56 -2.60 21.83
C ALA A 34 7.82 -3.04 21.07
N TYR A 35 7.78 -2.96 19.73
CA TYR A 35 8.93 -3.24 18.86
C TYR A 35 9.54 -1.94 18.31
N GLY A 36 10.86 -1.80 18.45
CA GLY A 36 11.68 -0.76 17.82
C GLY A 36 11.96 -1.09 16.35
N GLY A 37 11.94 -0.08 15.47
CA GLY A 37 12.07 -0.29 14.02
C GLY A 37 13.50 -0.47 13.50
N ASN A 38 14.51 -0.01 14.25
CA ASN A 38 15.86 0.19 13.72
C ASN A 38 16.55 -1.10 13.23
N THR A 39 16.35 -2.24 13.90
CA THR A 39 16.99 -3.51 13.51
C THR A 39 16.48 -4.05 12.17
N TYR A 40 15.20 -3.84 11.86
CA TYR A 40 14.58 -4.33 10.63
C TYR A 40 14.81 -3.40 9.44
N MET A 41 14.99 -2.09 9.71
CA MET A 41 15.53 -1.15 8.73
C MET A 41 16.91 -1.61 8.23
N MET A 42 17.75 -2.08 9.16
CA MET A 42 19.06 -2.61 8.82
C MET A 42 18.96 -3.92 8.03
N MET A 43 18.10 -4.87 8.42
CA MET A 43 17.89 -6.11 7.66
C MET A 43 17.33 -5.84 6.26
N PHE A 44 16.34 -4.96 6.12
CA PHE A 44 15.79 -4.59 4.81
C PHE A 44 16.84 -3.93 3.93
N GLY A 45 17.66 -3.03 4.48
CA GLY A 45 18.80 -2.43 3.78
C GLY A 45 19.85 -3.47 3.37
N ILE A 46 20.14 -4.46 4.22
CA ILE A 46 21.06 -5.56 3.88
C ILE A 46 20.49 -6.41 2.73
N VAL A 47 19.21 -6.75 2.78
CA VAL A 47 18.55 -7.49 1.68
C VAL A 47 18.61 -6.68 0.39
N GLN A 48 18.35 -5.38 0.43
CA GLN A 48 18.50 -4.50 -0.73
C GLN A 48 19.92 -4.49 -1.28
N ILE A 49 20.92 -4.36 -0.41
CA ILE A 49 22.35 -4.40 -0.79
C ILE A 49 22.68 -5.73 -1.48
N VAL A 50 22.26 -6.86 -0.90
CA VAL A 50 22.47 -8.19 -1.47
C VAL A 50 21.76 -8.32 -2.83
N MET A 51 20.55 -7.79 -2.97
CA MET A 51 19.78 -7.83 -4.22
C MET A 51 20.41 -6.94 -5.30
N SER A 52 21.00 -5.80 -4.93
CA SER A 52 21.76 -4.93 -5.86
C SER A 52 23.01 -5.61 -6.43
N PHE A 53 23.52 -6.67 -5.79
CA PHE A 53 24.66 -7.43 -6.29
C PHE A 53 24.30 -8.53 -7.31
N ILE A 54 23.00 -8.80 -7.55
CA ILE A 54 22.59 -9.82 -8.53
C ILE A 54 22.69 -9.22 -9.93
N PRO A 55 23.71 -9.57 -10.74
CA PRO A 55 23.87 -9.01 -12.07
C PRO A 55 22.90 -9.72 -13.01
N ASP A 56 22.18 -8.92 -13.78
CA ASP A 56 21.48 -9.36 -15.00
C ASP A 56 20.20 -10.20 -14.77
N LEU A 57 19.08 -9.51 -14.57
CA LEU A 57 17.74 -10.09 -14.67
C LEU A 57 17.38 -10.25 -16.15
N HIS A 58 17.91 -11.29 -16.77
CA HIS A 58 17.67 -11.64 -18.18
C HIS A 58 16.17 -11.93 -18.51
N ASN A 59 15.25 -11.77 -17.55
CA ASN A 59 13.79 -11.72 -17.75
C ASN A 59 13.08 -10.93 -16.62
N MET A 60 13.09 -9.59 -16.68
CA MET A 60 12.38 -8.71 -15.71
C MET A 60 10.86 -8.94 -15.65
N VAL A 61 10.29 -9.66 -16.61
CA VAL A 61 8.88 -10.05 -16.65
C VAL A 61 8.45 -10.76 -15.37
N TRP A 62 9.29 -11.63 -14.81
CA TRP A 62 8.92 -12.37 -13.60
C TRP A 62 8.79 -11.47 -12.37
N VAL A 63 9.66 -10.46 -12.24
CA VAL A 63 9.59 -9.48 -11.13
C VAL A 63 8.29 -8.68 -11.22
N SER A 64 7.89 -8.28 -12.43
CA SER A 64 6.62 -7.57 -12.66
C SER A 64 5.40 -8.42 -12.34
N VAL A 65 5.38 -9.69 -12.77
CA VAL A 65 4.29 -10.62 -12.44
C VAL A 65 4.21 -10.88 -10.93
N CYS A 66 5.35 -11.12 -10.27
CA CYS A 66 5.42 -11.23 -8.81
C CYS A 66 4.84 -9.98 -8.12
N ALA A 67 5.28 -8.79 -8.52
CA ALA A 67 4.78 -7.53 -7.95
C ALA A 67 3.26 -7.38 -8.16
N ALA A 68 2.75 -7.69 -9.35
CA ALA A 68 1.33 -7.65 -9.64
C ALA A 68 0.52 -8.62 -8.76
N VAL A 69 0.97 -9.88 -8.63
CA VAL A 69 0.33 -10.89 -7.76
C VAL A 69 0.29 -10.42 -6.30
N MET A 70 1.41 -9.91 -5.79
CA MET A 70 1.47 -9.37 -4.41
C MET A 70 0.53 -8.16 -4.24
N SER A 71 0.41 -7.31 -5.27
CA SER A 71 -0.50 -6.14 -5.28
C SER A 71 -1.96 -6.52 -5.14
N PHE A 72 -2.40 -7.45 -5.99
CA PHE A 72 -3.76 -7.96 -5.94
C PHE A 72 -4.01 -8.69 -4.62
N ALA A 73 -3.07 -9.51 -4.15
CA ALA A 73 -3.21 -10.26 -2.90
C ALA A 73 -3.47 -9.33 -1.70
N TYR A 74 -2.62 -8.33 -1.45
CA TYR A 74 -2.85 -7.43 -0.31
C TYR A 74 -4.11 -6.58 -0.48
N SER A 75 -4.46 -6.20 -1.72
CA SER A 75 -5.63 -5.38 -2.00
C SER A 75 -6.93 -6.16 -1.75
N PHE A 76 -7.03 -7.39 -2.26
CA PHE A 76 -8.18 -8.26 -1.99
C PHE A 76 -8.34 -8.60 -0.51
N ILE A 77 -7.22 -8.85 0.20
CA ILE A 77 -7.26 -9.08 1.64
C ILE A 77 -7.79 -7.83 2.37
N GLY A 78 -7.29 -6.64 2.02
CA GLY A 78 -7.76 -5.38 2.59
C GLY A 78 -9.25 -5.12 2.34
N LEU A 79 -9.73 -5.40 1.12
CA LEU A 79 -11.14 -5.32 0.76
C LEU A 79 -12.00 -6.30 1.56
N GLY A 80 -11.58 -7.57 1.62
CA GLY A 80 -12.31 -8.62 2.33
C GLY A 80 -12.44 -8.32 3.82
N LEU A 81 -11.34 -7.90 4.47
CA LEU A 81 -11.35 -7.49 5.88
C LEU A 81 -12.19 -6.22 6.10
N GLY A 82 -12.10 -5.25 5.20
CA GLY A 82 -12.91 -4.03 5.22
C GLY A 82 -14.40 -4.33 5.16
N LEU A 83 -14.80 -5.19 4.22
CA LEU A 83 -16.18 -5.62 4.05
C LEU A 83 -16.67 -6.42 5.26
N ALA A 84 -15.89 -7.39 5.72
CA ALA A 84 -16.20 -8.17 6.92
C ALA A 84 -16.45 -7.26 8.12
N LYS A 85 -15.62 -6.21 8.29
CA LYS A 85 -15.78 -5.26 9.39
C LYS A 85 -17.04 -4.41 9.26
N VAL A 86 -17.40 -3.98 8.04
CA VAL A 86 -18.67 -3.27 7.81
C VAL A 86 -19.88 -4.16 8.15
N ILE A 87 -19.83 -5.44 7.79
CA ILE A 87 -20.88 -6.42 8.11
C ILE A 87 -20.96 -6.65 9.62
N GLU A 88 -19.82 -6.87 10.28
CA GLU A 88 -19.74 -7.05 11.75
C GLU A 88 -20.29 -5.84 12.50
N ASN A 89 -20.00 -4.63 12.04
CA ASN A 89 -20.51 -3.39 12.60
C ASN A 89 -22.03 -3.23 12.44
N GLY A 90 -22.67 -3.97 11.55
CA GLY A 90 -24.11 -3.90 11.24
C GLY A 90 -24.58 -2.57 10.62
N ARG A 91 -23.67 -1.62 10.39
CA ARG A 91 -23.94 -0.32 9.78
C ARG A 91 -22.67 0.29 9.20
N ILE A 92 -22.84 1.17 8.22
CA ILE A 92 -21.76 2.00 7.68
C ILE A 92 -21.45 3.09 8.70
N MET A 93 -20.25 3.07 9.28
CA MET A 93 -19.81 4.04 10.29
C MET A 93 -19.38 5.37 9.65
N GLY A 94 -18.97 5.34 8.39
CA GLY A 94 -18.58 6.51 7.59
C GLY A 94 -19.70 7.53 7.45
N SER A 95 -19.36 8.82 7.37
CA SER A 95 -20.31 9.91 7.10
C SER A 95 -20.03 10.58 5.76
N ILE A 96 -21.09 10.97 5.04
CA ILE A 96 -21.02 11.69 3.75
C ILE A 96 -20.33 13.05 3.90
N THR A 97 -20.40 13.68 5.08
CA THR A 97 -19.73 14.95 5.36
C THR A 97 -18.23 14.79 5.61
N GLY A 98 -17.70 13.56 5.64
CA GLY A 98 -16.29 13.26 5.86
C GLY A 98 -15.84 13.49 7.32
N ILE A 99 -14.53 13.66 7.50
CA ILE A 99 -13.91 13.88 8.82
C ILE A 99 -14.34 15.25 9.38
N PRO A 100 -14.87 15.34 10.62
CA PRO A 100 -15.23 16.62 11.21
C PRO A 100 -13.98 17.48 11.44
N ALA A 101 -14.11 18.79 11.26
CA ALA A 101 -13.03 19.75 11.47
C ALA A 101 -13.50 20.84 12.42
N THR A 102 -12.57 21.41 13.18
CA THR A 102 -12.88 22.46 14.18
C THR A 102 -13.34 23.77 13.56
N ASN A 103 -12.95 24.05 12.31
CA ASN A 103 -13.38 25.21 11.54
C ASN A 103 -13.28 24.93 10.02
N SER A 104 -13.84 25.83 9.21
CA SER A 104 -13.88 25.70 7.75
C SER A 104 -12.49 25.69 7.10
N ALA A 105 -11.52 26.45 7.65
CA ALA A 105 -10.16 26.49 7.11
C ALA A 105 -9.44 25.14 7.29
N ASN A 106 -9.57 24.51 8.46
CA ASN A 106 -9.05 23.18 8.73
C ASN A 106 -9.73 22.12 7.86
N LYS A 107 -11.03 22.27 7.62
CA LYS A 107 -11.76 21.39 6.70
C LYS A 107 -11.20 21.48 5.28
N LEU A 108 -10.98 22.71 4.79
CA LEU A 108 -10.39 22.95 3.47
C LEU A 108 -8.97 22.39 3.38
N TRP A 109 -8.16 22.55 4.42
CA TRP A 109 -6.82 21.99 4.48
C TRP A 109 -6.82 20.46 4.38
N LEU A 110 -7.71 19.78 5.12
CA LEU A 110 -7.85 18.32 5.04
C LEU A 110 -8.28 17.86 3.64
N VAL A 111 -9.11 18.62 2.95
CA VAL A 111 -9.49 18.34 1.55
C VAL A 111 -8.27 18.46 0.63
N PHE A 112 -7.48 19.53 0.74
CA PHE A 112 -6.25 19.66 -0.05
C PHE A 112 -5.22 18.58 0.25
N GLN A 113 -5.09 18.16 1.51
CA GLN A 113 -4.23 17.06 1.88
C GLN A 113 -4.70 15.75 1.23
N ALA A 114 -5.99 15.45 1.27
CA ALA A 114 -6.56 14.27 0.61
C ALA A 114 -6.37 14.31 -0.92
N LEU A 115 -6.52 15.49 -1.54
CA LEU A 115 -6.23 15.67 -2.96
C LEU A 115 -4.74 15.45 -3.29
N GLY A 116 -3.84 15.93 -2.43
CA GLY A 116 -2.41 15.69 -2.55
C GLY A 116 -2.03 14.22 -2.41
N ASP A 117 -2.63 13.52 -1.44
CA ASP A 117 -2.44 12.08 -1.24
C ASP A 117 -2.94 11.28 -2.45
N ILE A 118 -4.08 11.66 -3.06
CA ILE A 118 -4.57 11.06 -4.31
C ILE A 118 -3.59 11.35 -5.45
N ALA A 119 -3.16 12.60 -5.64
CA ALA A 119 -2.24 12.96 -6.72
C ALA A 119 -0.92 12.18 -6.63
N PHE A 120 -0.37 12.02 -5.42
CA PHE A 120 0.85 11.25 -5.20
C PHE A 120 0.67 9.74 -5.46
N ALA A 121 -0.54 9.21 -5.31
CA ALA A 121 -0.84 7.81 -5.59
C ALA A 121 -0.89 7.46 -7.09
N TYR A 122 -0.91 8.46 -7.98
CA TYR A 122 -0.93 8.29 -9.44
C TYR A 122 0.31 8.92 -10.11
N PRO A 123 1.52 8.33 -9.97
CA PRO A 123 2.72 8.77 -10.71
C PRO A 123 2.69 8.36 -12.19
N TYR A 124 1.50 8.27 -12.79
CA TYR A 124 1.26 7.68 -14.10
C TYR A 124 2.06 8.37 -15.21
N ALA A 125 2.22 9.69 -15.16
CA ALA A 125 2.95 10.44 -16.18
C ALA A 125 4.43 10.02 -16.29
N LEU A 126 5.09 9.68 -15.18
CA LEU A 126 6.49 9.25 -15.18
C LEU A 126 6.62 7.84 -15.77
N LEU A 127 5.77 6.92 -15.31
CA LEU A 127 5.75 5.54 -15.80
C LEU A 127 5.40 5.44 -17.29
N LEU A 128 4.55 6.34 -17.80
CA LEU A 128 4.16 6.35 -19.21
C LEU A 128 5.36 6.60 -20.12
N LEU A 129 6.20 7.58 -19.76
CA LEU A 129 7.38 7.96 -20.54
C LEU A 129 8.42 6.83 -20.56
N GLU A 130 8.67 6.20 -19.41
CA GLU A 130 9.59 5.06 -19.28
C GLU A 130 9.13 3.86 -20.11
N ILE A 131 7.83 3.52 -20.09
CA ILE A 131 7.34 2.37 -20.86
C ILE A 131 7.32 2.66 -22.35
N GLN A 132 6.96 3.88 -22.77
CA GLN A 132 6.96 4.26 -24.19
C GLN A 132 8.34 4.10 -24.83
N ASP A 133 9.40 4.50 -24.13
CA ASP A 133 10.78 4.39 -24.62
C ASP A 133 11.25 2.93 -24.85
N THR A 134 10.55 1.96 -24.28
CA THR A 134 10.88 0.52 -24.38
C THR A 134 10.02 -0.26 -25.38
N LEU A 135 8.96 0.35 -25.93
CA LEU A 135 8.03 -0.36 -26.80
C LEU A 135 8.59 -0.54 -28.21
N LYS A 136 8.22 -1.67 -28.84
CA LYS A 136 8.54 -1.90 -30.24
C LYS A 136 7.71 -0.96 -31.11
N SER A 137 8.31 -0.46 -32.18
CA SER A 137 7.73 0.51 -33.11
C SER A 137 6.49 0.03 -33.88
N THR A 138 6.16 -1.27 -33.85
CA THR A 138 4.99 -1.86 -34.51
C THR A 138 4.23 -2.78 -33.56
N PRO A 139 2.92 -2.56 -33.28
CA PRO A 139 2.06 -1.44 -33.68
C PRO A 139 2.44 -0.11 -32.97
N PRO A 140 1.86 1.04 -33.38
CA PRO A 140 2.19 2.34 -32.78
C PRO A 140 2.07 2.34 -31.25
N GLU A 141 3.12 2.78 -30.57
CA GLU A 141 3.25 2.77 -29.11
C GLU A 141 2.08 3.47 -28.42
N ASN A 142 1.57 4.54 -29.03
CA ASN A 142 0.42 5.29 -28.52
C ASN A 142 -0.87 4.46 -28.45
N GLN A 143 -1.07 3.47 -29.32
CA GLN A 143 -2.26 2.63 -29.32
C GLN A 143 -2.17 1.55 -28.25
N THR A 144 -1.01 0.87 -28.17
CA THR A 144 -0.75 -0.18 -27.18
C THR A 144 -0.76 0.41 -25.77
N MET A 145 -0.06 1.52 -25.55
CA MET A 145 -0.02 2.20 -24.26
C MET A 145 -1.37 2.74 -23.85
N LYS A 146 -2.13 3.38 -24.76
CA LYS A 146 -3.44 3.92 -24.41
C LYS A 146 -4.39 2.84 -23.90
N LYS A 147 -4.40 1.65 -24.52
CA LYS A 147 -5.22 0.52 -24.06
C LYS A 147 -4.74 -0.02 -22.72
N ALA A 148 -3.45 -0.30 -22.59
CA ALA A 148 -2.87 -0.84 -21.37
C ALA A 148 -3.09 0.10 -20.18
N SER A 149 -2.81 1.39 -20.37
CA SER A 149 -2.97 2.41 -19.36
C SER A 149 -4.42 2.67 -18.97
N MET A 150 -5.36 2.65 -19.93
CA MET A 150 -6.78 2.78 -19.62
C MET A 150 -7.24 1.68 -18.67
N VAL A 151 -6.87 0.42 -18.97
CA VAL A 151 -7.18 -0.72 -18.10
C VAL A 151 -6.51 -0.56 -16.73
N ALA A 152 -5.23 -0.19 -16.69
CA ALA A 152 -4.50 0.02 -15.44
C ALA A 152 -5.16 1.09 -14.55
N ILE A 153 -5.52 2.24 -15.12
CA ILE A 153 -6.18 3.34 -14.39
C ILE A 153 -7.53 2.89 -13.84
N ILE A 154 -8.35 2.17 -14.62
CA ILE A 154 -9.65 1.66 -14.16
C ILE A 154 -9.47 0.71 -12.99
N VAL A 155 -8.54 -0.25 -13.10
CA VAL A 155 -8.26 -1.23 -12.05
C VAL A 155 -7.76 -0.54 -10.78
N ILE A 156 -6.76 0.34 -10.87
CA ILE A 156 -6.20 1.07 -9.72
C ILE A 156 -7.30 1.92 -9.05
N THR A 157 -8.07 2.65 -9.85
CA THR A 157 -9.17 3.49 -9.33
C THR A 157 -10.21 2.66 -8.59
N PHE A 158 -10.58 1.50 -9.15
CA PHE A 158 -11.51 0.58 -8.49
C PHE A 158 -10.98 0.13 -7.12
N PHE A 159 -9.74 -0.35 -7.05
CA PHE A 159 -9.16 -0.82 -5.79
C PHE A 159 -8.98 0.29 -4.76
N TYR A 160 -8.50 1.46 -5.18
CA TYR A 160 -8.32 2.61 -4.27
C TYR A 160 -9.65 3.10 -3.72
N LEU A 161 -10.66 3.22 -4.58
CA LEU A 161 -11.99 3.65 -4.15
C LEU A 161 -12.63 2.59 -3.24
N ALA A 162 -12.58 1.31 -3.62
CA ALA A 162 -13.17 0.24 -2.83
C ALA A 162 -12.49 0.08 -1.46
N CYS A 163 -11.16 0.08 -1.39
CA CYS A 163 -10.41 0.05 -0.13
C CYS A 163 -10.69 1.29 0.72
N GLY A 164 -10.70 2.48 0.12
CA GLY A 164 -10.97 3.74 0.81
C GLY A 164 -12.40 3.79 1.37
N CYS A 165 -13.40 3.44 0.56
CA CYS A 165 -14.81 3.43 0.96
C CYS A 165 -15.10 2.38 2.04
N LEU A 166 -14.61 1.15 1.89
CA LEU A 166 -14.82 0.10 2.89
C LEU A 166 -14.04 0.39 4.18
N GLY A 167 -12.80 0.88 4.08
CA GLY A 167 -12.02 1.29 5.25
C GLY A 167 -12.70 2.43 6.02
N TYR A 168 -13.15 3.48 5.31
CA TYR A 168 -13.88 4.58 5.93
C TYR A 168 -15.26 4.16 6.46
N GLY A 169 -15.94 3.23 5.77
CA GLY A 169 -17.18 2.63 6.22
C GLY A 169 -17.01 1.78 7.48
N ALA A 170 -15.87 1.11 7.64
CA ALA A 170 -15.54 0.28 8.79
C ALA A 170 -15.09 1.08 10.02
N PHE A 171 -14.26 2.12 9.82
CA PHE A 171 -13.54 2.80 10.90
C PHE A 171 -13.87 4.30 11.07
N ARG A 172 -14.60 4.91 10.12
CA ARG A 172 -14.95 6.34 10.12
C ARG A 172 -13.71 7.23 10.34
N ASN A 173 -13.72 8.08 11.35
CA ASN A 173 -12.65 9.02 11.67
C ASN A 173 -11.41 8.33 12.26
N GLY A 174 -11.55 7.08 12.70
CA GLY A 174 -10.47 6.25 13.21
C GLY A 174 -9.75 5.44 12.14
N THR A 175 -10.05 5.66 10.85
CA THR A 175 -9.42 4.92 9.74
C THR A 175 -7.91 5.18 9.76
N PRO A 176 -7.08 4.14 9.98
CA PRO A 176 -5.63 4.31 9.98
C PRO A 176 -5.11 4.44 8.56
N GLY A 177 -3.99 5.15 8.39
CA GLY A 177 -3.33 5.31 7.10
C GLY A 177 -2.87 3.99 6.45
N ASN A 178 -2.71 2.93 7.26
CA ASN A 178 -2.68 1.55 6.78
C ASN A 178 -3.93 0.84 7.31
N ILE A 179 -4.92 0.60 6.46
CA ILE A 179 -6.19 -0.04 6.84
C ILE A 179 -5.94 -1.42 7.49
N LEU A 180 -4.88 -2.15 7.09
CA LEU A 180 -4.50 -3.44 7.66
C LEU A 180 -4.14 -3.36 9.16
N THR A 181 -3.71 -2.19 9.64
CA THR A 181 -3.45 -1.97 11.08
C THR A 181 -4.71 -1.64 11.87
N GLY A 182 -5.79 -1.24 11.19
CA GLY A 182 -7.07 -0.87 11.81
C GLY A 182 -7.93 -2.05 12.20
N PHE A 183 -7.77 -3.18 11.51
CA PHE A 183 -8.46 -4.43 11.85
C PHE A 183 -8.01 -5.04 13.18
N GLY A 184 -7.07 -4.40 13.89
CA GLY A 184 -6.74 -4.74 15.27
C GLY A 184 -6.45 -6.21 15.46
N PHE A 185 -5.58 -6.80 14.64
CA PHE A 185 -5.12 -8.19 14.77
C PHE A 185 -6.22 -9.24 14.99
N TYR A 186 -7.45 -8.96 14.55
CA TYR A 186 -8.54 -9.93 14.63
C TYR A 186 -8.25 -11.12 13.71
N GLU A 187 -8.67 -12.29 14.17
CA GLU A 187 -8.44 -13.55 13.47
C GLU A 187 -8.98 -13.49 12.03
N PRO A 188 -8.16 -13.87 11.04
CA PRO A 188 -6.86 -14.51 11.19
C PRO A 188 -5.68 -13.52 11.20
N TYR A 189 -4.90 -13.51 12.29
CA TYR A 189 -3.67 -12.70 12.42
C TYR A 189 -2.63 -13.02 11.32
N TRP A 190 -2.60 -14.27 10.86
CA TRP A 190 -1.71 -14.71 9.77
C TRP A 190 -2.05 -14.03 8.45
N LEU A 191 -3.34 -13.72 8.21
CA LEU A 191 -3.79 -13.10 6.96
C LEU A 191 -3.33 -11.63 6.90
N VAL A 192 -3.39 -10.94 8.05
CA VAL A 192 -2.85 -9.59 8.20
C VAL A 192 -1.32 -9.62 8.04
N ALA A 193 -0.62 -10.58 8.65
CA ALA A 193 0.82 -10.73 8.52
C ALA A 193 1.24 -11.01 7.06
N PHE A 194 0.52 -11.90 6.38
CA PHE A 194 0.72 -12.22 4.97
C PHE A 194 0.50 -11.00 4.07
N ALA A 195 -0.59 -10.25 4.27
CA ALA A 195 -0.84 -9.02 3.51
C ALA A 195 0.27 -7.96 3.70
N ASN A 196 0.76 -7.79 4.94
CA ASN A 196 1.88 -6.88 5.19
C ASN A 196 3.18 -7.40 4.54
N ALA A 197 3.41 -8.72 4.50
CA ALA A 197 4.53 -9.31 3.77
C ALA A 197 4.42 -9.09 2.24
N CYS A 198 3.23 -9.23 1.67
CA CYS A 198 2.96 -8.89 0.27
C CYS A 198 3.28 -7.42 -0.04
N ILE A 199 2.93 -6.48 0.85
CA ILE A 199 3.27 -5.06 0.68
C ILE A 199 4.78 -4.85 0.68
N ILE A 200 5.50 -5.48 1.60
CA ILE A 200 6.96 -5.40 1.69
C ILE A 200 7.60 -5.94 0.40
N LEU A 201 7.16 -7.11 -0.08
CA LEU A 201 7.68 -7.72 -1.31
C LEU A 201 7.35 -6.90 -2.55
N HIS A 202 6.13 -6.36 -2.64
CA HIS A 202 5.73 -5.47 -3.73
C HIS A 202 6.63 -4.22 -3.78
N TYR A 203 6.88 -3.59 -2.62
CA TYR A 203 7.74 -2.41 -2.53
C TYR A 203 9.21 -2.72 -2.82
N ALA A 204 9.71 -3.88 -2.36
CA ALA A 204 11.06 -4.34 -2.66
C ALA A 204 11.26 -4.57 -4.17
N ASN A 205 10.28 -5.22 -4.82
CA ASN A 205 10.30 -5.43 -6.28
C ASN A 205 10.27 -4.12 -7.05
N ALA A 206 9.44 -3.15 -6.63
CA ALA A 206 9.35 -1.83 -7.26
C ALA A 206 10.67 -1.05 -7.11
N LEU A 207 11.32 -1.12 -5.95
CA LEU A 207 12.63 -0.49 -5.75
C LEU A 207 13.72 -1.18 -6.57
N MET A 208 13.67 -2.51 -6.66
CA MET A 208 14.60 -3.27 -7.48
C MET A 208 14.47 -2.88 -8.96
N SER A 209 13.25 -2.72 -9.51
CA SER A 209 13.12 -2.22 -10.89
C SER A 209 13.70 -0.82 -11.07
N HIS A 210 13.52 0.11 -10.12
CA HIS A 210 14.05 1.47 -10.23
C HIS A 210 15.57 1.59 -10.08
N LEU A 211 16.26 0.59 -9.52
CA LEU A 211 17.72 0.61 -9.38
C LEU A 211 18.45 0.12 -10.64
N TRP A 212 17.72 -0.48 -11.58
CA TRP A 212 18.25 -1.09 -12.80
C TRP A 212 17.88 -0.33 -14.09
N PHE A 213 17.19 0.81 -13.97
CA PHE A 213 16.90 1.80 -15.02
C PHE A 213 17.39 3.18 -14.55
#